data_AF-A0A7S1LWE1-F1
#
_entry.id   AF-A0A7S1LWE1-F1
#
_cell.length_a   1.000
_cell.length_b   1.000
_cell.length_c   1.000
_cell.angle_alpha   90.00
_cell.angle_beta   90.00
_cell.angle_gamma   90.00
#
_symmetry.space_group_name_H-M   'P 1'
#
loop_
_entity.id
_entity.type
_entity.pdbx_description
1 polymer ?
#
loop_
_entity_poly.entity_id
_entity_poly.type
_entity_poly.pdbx_seq_one_letter_code
_entity_poly.pdbx_strand_id
1 'polypeptide(L)'
;EMGGTIKEVQVSMGPAGELRYPGYQLSHWQFCGIGAFQCWDTNALVSFKAAAKAVGHPEWDAPPSDAGSYNDRPNGPSFWKGGYQSEYGMFFLDWYFSSLKSHGKDVLGAAKAAFGGKVGITGKISGIHWWYQDQTHAAEATAG
;
A
#
# COMPACT_ATOMS: atom_id res chain seq x y z
N GLU A 1 13.34 24.50 -21.63
CA GLU A 1 12.09 23.94 -22.18
C GLU A 1 11.93 22.46 -21.80
N MET A 2 10.69 21.97 -21.77
CA MET A 2 10.37 20.55 -21.54
C MET A 2 10.91 19.69 -22.69
N GLY A 3 11.63 18.62 -22.37
CA GLY A 3 12.32 17.76 -23.34
C GLY A 3 13.70 18.27 -23.76
N GLY A 4 13.97 19.56 -23.57
CA GLY A 4 15.27 20.19 -23.80
C GLY A 4 16.14 20.17 -22.54
N THR A 5 15.81 21.04 -21.59
CA THR A 5 16.54 21.19 -20.31
C THR A 5 16.01 20.24 -19.26
N ILE A 6 14.68 20.18 -19.11
CA ILE A 6 14.01 19.26 -18.20
C ILE A 6 13.77 17.98 -18.97
N LYS A 7 14.40 16.88 -18.54
CA LYS A 7 14.32 15.58 -19.21
C LYS A 7 13.30 14.64 -18.57
N GLU A 8 13.05 14.80 -17.27
CA GLU A 8 12.22 13.90 -16.50
C GLU A 8 11.41 14.65 -15.45
N VAL A 9 10.21 14.15 -15.18
CA VAL A 9 9.39 14.52 -14.03
C VAL A 9 9.10 13.26 -13.22
N GLN A 10 9.54 13.24 -11.97
CA GLN A 10 9.15 12.23 -11.00
C GLN A 10 7.84 12.64 -10.33
N VAL A 11 6.81 11.83 -10.48
CA VAL A 11 5.46 12.11 -10.00
C VAL A 11 5.30 11.54 -8.61
N SER A 12 5.02 12.43 -7.65
CA SER A 12 4.72 12.05 -6.27
C SER A 12 3.37 11.33 -6.20
N MET A 13 3.35 10.16 -5.57
CA MET A 13 2.14 9.35 -5.40
C MET A 13 1.81 9.03 -3.94
N GLY A 14 2.56 9.59 -2.98
CA GLY A 14 2.39 9.27 -1.58
C GLY A 14 3.49 9.85 -0.67
N PRO A 15 3.64 9.32 0.55
CA PRO A 15 4.63 9.80 1.51
C PRO A 15 6.05 9.74 0.93
N ALA A 16 6.84 10.79 1.14
CA ALA A 16 8.18 10.94 0.55
C ALA A 16 8.23 10.83 -0.99
N GLY A 17 7.11 11.06 -1.69
CA GLY A 17 7.00 10.95 -3.13
C GLY A 17 6.80 9.53 -3.66
N GLU A 18 6.69 8.53 -2.77
CA GLU A 18 6.68 7.12 -3.11
C GLU A 18 5.25 6.60 -3.32
N LEU A 19 5.07 5.65 -4.23
CA LEU A 19 3.84 4.87 -4.35
C LEU A 19 3.83 3.81 -3.23
N ARG A 20 3.28 4.18 -2.09
CA ARG A 20 3.04 3.32 -0.92
C ARG A 20 2.10 3.99 0.06
N TYR A 21 1.63 3.21 1.02
CA TYR A 21 0.99 3.71 2.22
C TYR A 21 2.00 4.22 3.28
N PRO A 22 1.59 5.11 4.19
CA PRO A 22 2.41 5.54 5.32
C PRO A 22 2.47 4.51 6.46
N GLY A 23 2.84 3.25 6.16
CA GLY A 23 2.81 2.14 7.12
C GLY A 23 3.87 2.18 8.23
N TYR A 24 4.88 3.05 8.13
CA TYR A 24 6.01 3.15 9.06
C TYR A 24 6.33 4.61 9.41
N GLN A 25 5.39 5.31 10.05
CA GLN A 25 5.58 6.74 10.38
C GLN A 25 6.47 6.89 11.61
N LEU A 26 7.55 7.66 11.48
CA LEU A 26 8.60 7.80 12.51
C LEU A 26 8.13 8.35 13.86
N SER A 27 6.91 8.90 13.94
CA SER A 27 6.30 9.37 15.18
C SER A 27 5.88 8.24 16.12
N HIS A 28 5.66 7.03 15.61
CA HIS A 28 5.23 5.87 16.40
C HIS A 28 5.86 4.54 15.95
N TRP A 29 6.58 4.53 14.82
CA TRP A 29 7.30 3.37 14.32
C TRP A 29 8.82 3.50 14.54
N GLN A 30 9.46 2.37 14.85
CA GLN A 30 10.90 2.20 14.96
C GLN A 30 11.36 1.03 14.10
N PHE A 31 12.52 1.17 13.47
CA PHE A 31 13.11 0.08 12.71
C PHE A 31 13.47 -1.10 13.65
N CYS A 32 13.10 -2.34 13.36
CA CYS A 32 12.45 -2.90 12.16
C CYS A 32 11.03 -3.41 12.47
N GLY A 33 10.12 -2.56 12.97
CA GLY A 33 8.71 -2.93 13.17
C GLY A 33 8.01 -3.29 11.87
N ILE A 34 6.99 -4.15 11.95
CA ILE A 34 6.20 -4.58 10.77
C ILE A 34 5.36 -3.45 10.14
N GLY A 35 5.16 -2.33 10.82
CA GLY A 35 4.26 -1.27 10.37
C GLY A 35 2.78 -1.57 10.64
N ALA A 36 1.88 -0.80 10.05
CA ALA A 36 0.43 -0.98 10.21
C ALA A 36 -0.32 -0.61 8.91
N PHE A 37 -1.39 -1.36 8.59
CA PHE A 37 -2.25 -1.05 7.44
C PHE A 37 -2.91 0.32 7.58
N GLN A 38 -2.84 1.12 6.53
CA GLN A 38 -3.33 2.51 6.49
C GLN A 38 -4.60 2.63 5.63
N CYS A 39 -5.68 2.00 6.06
CA CYS A 39 -6.95 1.90 5.31
C CYS A 39 -8.18 2.09 6.20
N TRP A 40 -8.06 2.91 7.23
CA TRP A 40 -9.11 3.12 8.25
C TRP A 40 -9.90 4.41 8.07
N ASP A 41 -9.60 5.21 7.04
CA ASP A 41 -10.41 6.38 6.71
C ASP A 41 -11.76 5.96 6.10
N THR A 42 -12.72 6.87 6.14
CA THR A 42 -14.09 6.62 5.67
C THR A 42 -14.16 6.10 4.24
N ASN A 43 -13.33 6.62 3.33
CA ASN A 43 -13.39 6.23 1.92
C ASN A 43 -12.81 4.83 1.71
N ALA A 44 -11.70 4.52 2.37
CA ALA A 44 -11.11 3.18 2.35
C ALA A 44 -12.10 2.14 2.90
N LEU A 45 -12.75 2.43 4.03
CA LEU A 45 -13.75 1.52 4.62
C LEU A 45 -14.97 1.31 3.72
N VAL A 46 -15.47 2.35 3.06
CA VAL A 46 -16.58 2.24 2.09
C VAL A 46 -16.17 1.41 0.87
N SER A 47 -14.97 1.67 0.32
CA SER A 47 -14.40 0.91 -0.80
C SER A 47 -14.24 -0.57 -0.46
N PHE A 48 -13.68 -0.88 0.72
CA PHE A 48 -13.49 -2.24 1.22
C PHE A 48 -14.81 -3.01 1.31
N LYS A 49 -15.82 -2.43 1.99
CA LYS A 49 -17.16 -3.03 2.12
C LYS A 49 -17.83 -3.29 0.78
N ALA A 50 -17.66 -2.37 -0.18
CA ALA A 50 -18.19 -2.54 -1.53
C ALA A 50 -17.49 -3.70 -2.27
N ALA A 51 -16.16 -3.80 -2.17
CA ALA A 51 -15.39 -4.89 -2.76
C ALA A 51 -15.76 -6.25 -2.15
N ALA A 52 -15.91 -6.31 -0.82
CA ALA A 52 -16.28 -7.52 -0.08
C ALA A 52 -17.68 -8.02 -0.50
N LYS A 53 -18.65 -7.10 -0.57
CA LYS A 53 -20.00 -7.42 -1.07
C LYS A 53 -19.98 -7.92 -2.52
N ALA A 54 -19.12 -7.37 -3.37
CA ALA A 54 -19.03 -7.75 -4.78
C ALA A 54 -18.51 -9.18 -4.98
N VAL A 55 -17.71 -9.69 -4.05
CA VAL A 55 -17.22 -11.09 -4.05
C VAL A 55 -18.09 -12.04 -3.22
N GLY A 56 -19.27 -11.59 -2.76
CA GLY A 56 -20.22 -12.43 -2.04
C GLY A 56 -19.97 -12.56 -0.53
N HIS A 57 -19.08 -11.73 0.03
CA HIS A 57 -18.72 -11.75 1.46
C HIS A 57 -19.11 -10.45 2.18
N PRO A 58 -20.41 -10.10 2.30
CA PRO A 58 -20.83 -8.88 2.99
C PRO A 58 -20.49 -8.86 4.49
N GLU A 59 -20.16 -10.01 5.09
CA GLU A 59 -19.69 -10.15 6.46
C GLU A 59 -18.25 -9.67 6.67
N TRP A 60 -17.46 -9.50 5.60
CA TRP A 60 -16.14 -8.88 5.66
C TRP A 60 -16.30 -7.35 5.64
N ASP A 61 -16.63 -6.79 6.79
CA ASP A 61 -17.06 -5.40 6.92
C ASP A 61 -15.99 -4.44 7.47
N ALA A 62 -14.79 -4.93 7.79
CA ALA A 62 -13.66 -4.12 8.21
C ALA A 62 -12.32 -4.72 7.76
N PRO A 63 -11.24 -3.90 7.63
CA PRO A 63 -9.86 -4.38 7.55
C PRO A 63 -9.44 -5.21 8.78
N PRO A 64 -8.35 -6.00 8.71
CA PRO A 64 -7.93 -6.88 9.79
C PRO A 64 -7.56 -6.07 11.03
N SER A 65 -8.23 -6.34 12.14
CA SER A 65 -7.94 -5.75 13.45
C SER A 65 -6.85 -6.51 14.23
N ASP A 66 -6.40 -7.65 13.70
CA ASP A 66 -5.47 -8.58 14.35
C ASP A 66 -4.07 -8.59 13.68
N ALA A 67 -3.77 -7.57 12.88
CA ALA A 67 -2.48 -7.34 12.23
C ALA A 67 -1.41 -6.72 13.13
N GLY A 68 -1.76 -6.36 14.36
CA GLY A 68 -0.86 -5.76 15.34
C GLY A 68 -0.66 -4.25 15.16
N SER A 69 0.43 -3.74 15.72
CA SER A 69 0.81 -2.33 15.72
C SER A 69 2.20 -2.13 15.10
N TYR A 70 2.56 -0.87 14.89
CA TYR A 70 3.76 -0.44 14.15
C TYR A 70 5.05 -1.20 14.51
N ASN A 71 5.29 -1.45 15.79
CA ASN A 71 6.55 -2.01 16.31
C ASN A 71 6.51 -3.52 16.59
N ASP A 72 5.41 -4.19 16.25
CA ASP A 72 5.32 -5.64 16.38
C ASP A 72 6.30 -6.35 15.44
N ARG A 73 6.47 -7.65 15.68
CA ARG A 73 7.25 -8.58 14.86
C ARG A 73 6.30 -9.52 14.13
N PRO A 74 6.68 -10.10 12.97
CA PRO A 74 5.80 -10.98 12.22
C PRO A 74 5.26 -12.19 13.01
N ASN A 75 5.99 -12.67 14.02
CA ASN A 75 5.58 -13.81 14.84
C ASN A 75 4.62 -13.46 16.00
N GLY A 76 4.23 -12.19 16.17
CA GLY A 76 3.35 -11.75 17.25
C GLY A 76 1.86 -11.83 16.90
N PRO A 77 1.35 -10.92 16.05
CA PRO A 77 -0.08 -10.82 15.73
C PRO A 77 -0.61 -12.04 14.97
N SER A 78 -1.89 -12.39 15.17
CA SER A 78 -2.49 -13.59 14.55
C SER A 78 -2.63 -13.48 13.04
N PHE A 79 -2.81 -12.28 12.49
CA PHE A 79 -2.85 -12.08 11.05
C PHE A 79 -1.61 -12.66 10.36
N TRP A 80 -0.42 -12.41 10.92
CA TRP A 80 0.85 -12.87 10.35
C TRP A 80 1.17 -14.34 10.64
N LYS A 81 0.41 -15.00 11.53
CA LYS A 81 0.55 -16.44 11.85
C LYS A 81 -0.42 -17.34 11.06
N GLY A 82 -0.87 -16.88 9.91
CA GLY A 82 -1.76 -17.62 9.00
C GLY A 82 -3.03 -16.88 8.61
N GLY A 83 -3.41 -15.81 9.33
CA GLY A 83 -4.55 -14.98 8.96
C GLY A 83 -4.40 -14.37 7.55
N TYR A 84 -3.20 -13.95 7.17
CA TYR A 84 -2.87 -13.42 5.83
C TYR A 84 -3.05 -14.45 4.70
N GLN A 85 -3.03 -15.74 5.03
CA GLN A 85 -3.23 -16.86 4.09
C GLN A 85 -4.68 -17.37 4.09
N SER A 86 -5.52 -16.90 5.03
CA SER A 86 -6.95 -17.20 5.00
C SER A 86 -7.62 -16.58 3.77
N GLU A 87 -8.81 -17.05 3.44
CA GLU A 87 -9.61 -16.50 2.35
C GLU A 87 -9.83 -14.98 2.50
N TYR A 88 -10.24 -14.55 3.69
CA TYR A 88 -10.37 -13.13 4.04
C TYR A 88 -9.05 -12.37 3.94
N GLY A 89 -7.95 -12.94 4.46
CA GLY A 89 -6.64 -12.29 4.45
C GLY A 89 -6.11 -12.06 3.02
N MET A 90 -6.24 -13.06 2.16
CA MET A 90 -5.87 -12.95 0.74
C MET A 90 -6.74 -11.92 0.01
N PHE A 91 -8.05 -11.92 0.27
CA PHE A 91 -8.95 -10.90 -0.28
C PHE A 91 -8.55 -9.49 0.17
N PHE A 92 -8.31 -9.30 1.47
CA PHE A 92 -7.94 -8.00 2.03
C PHE A 92 -6.62 -7.50 1.41
N LEU A 93 -5.59 -8.35 1.32
CA LEU A 93 -4.30 -7.99 0.73
C LEU A 93 -4.45 -7.66 -0.76
N ASP A 94 -5.22 -8.44 -1.53
CA ASP A 94 -5.46 -8.13 -2.94
C ASP A 94 -6.17 -6.79 -3.11
N TRP A 95 -7.20 -6.51 -2.31
CA TRP A 95 -7.88 -5.21 -2.32
C TRP A 95 -6.91 -4.06 -1.97
N TYR A 96 -6.08 -4.23 -0.94
CA TYR A 96 -5.14 -3.22 -0.48
C TYR A 96 -4.09 -2.90 -1.55
N PHE A 97 -3.46 -3.93 -2.12
CA PHE A 97 -2.44 -3.77 -3.18
C PHE A 97 -3.05 -3.25 -4.48
N SER A 98 -4.22 -3.75 -4.86
CA SER A 98 -4.91 -3.32 -6.08
C SER A 98 -5.41 -1.88 -6.00
N SER A 99 -5.73 -1.40 -4.80
CA SER A 99 -6.02 0.02 -4.56
C SER A 99 -4.80 0.90 -4.82
N LEU A 100 -3.63 0.53 -4.31
CA LEU A 100 -2.38 1.29 -4.54
C LEU A 100 -1.94 1.25 -6.01
N LYS A 101 -1.99 0.09 -6.66
CA LYS A 101 -1.70 -0.06 -8.10
C LYS A 101 -2.62 0.82 -8.96
N SER A 102 -3.90 0.87 -8.63
CA SER A 102 -4.88 1.69 -9.35
C SER A 102 -4.60 3.19 -9.18
N HIS A 103 -4.31 3.63 -7.95
CA HIS A 103 -3.86 5.00 -7.68
C HIS A 103 -2.62 5.38 -8.49
N GLY A 104 -1.59 4.53 -8.49
CA GLY A 104 -0.38 4.76 -9.28
C GLY A 104 -0.66 4.86 -10.78
N LYS A 105 -1.50 3.97 -11.32
CA LYS A 105 -1.93 4.01 -12.73
C LYS A 105 -2.63 5.32 -13.08
N ASP A 106 -3.56 5.77 -12.23
CA ASP A 106 -4.38 6.95 -12.49
C ASP A 106 -3.53 8.24 -12.42
N VAL A 107 -2.68 8.36 -11.41
CA VAL A 107 -1.79 9.52 -11.23
C VAL A 107 -0.75 9.61 -12.35
N LEU A 108 -0.09 8.50 -12.71
CA LEU A 108 0.86 8.47 -13.83
C LEU A 108 0.17 8.70 -15.18
N GLY A 109 -1.06 8.20 -15.34
CA GLY A 109 -1.89 8.44 -16.52
C GLY A 109 -2.19 9.93 -16.71
N ALA A 110 -2.61 10.61 -15.64
CA ALA A 110 -2.85 12.05 -15.64
C ALA A 110 -1.57 12.85 -15.95
N ALA A 111 -0.44 12.49 -15.35
CA ALA A 111 0.84 13.13 -15.63
C ALA A 111 1.26 12.96 -17.10
N LYS A 112 1.14 11.74 -17.65
CA LYS A 112 1.45 11.47 -19.06
C LYS A 112 0.59 12.32 -20.00
N ALA A 113 -0.71 12.46 -19.70
CA ALA A 113 -1.62 13.30 -20.47
C ALA A 113 -1.23 14.78 -20.41
N ALA A 114 -0.87 15.29 -19.23
CA ALA A 114 -0.49 16.69 -19.03
C ALA A 114 0.82 17.07 -19.74
N PHE A 115 1.82 16.17 -19.74
CA PHE A 115 3.14 16.45 -20.31
C PHE A 115 3.28 16.07 -21.79
N GLY A 116 2.29 15.37 -22.37
CA GLY A 116 2.21 15.11 -23.81
C GLY A 116 3.43 14.39 -24.39
N GLY A 117 4.12 13.56 -23.60
CA GLY A 117 5.30 12.81 -24.02
C GLY A 117 6.58 13.63 -24.24
N LYS A 118 6.60 14.91 -23.83
CA LYS A 118 7.76 15.80 -24.02
C LYS A 118 8.91 15.49 -23.05
N VAL A 119 8.63 14.82 -21.95
CA VAL A 119 9.59 14.44 -20.89
C VAL A 119 9.32 13.02 -20.42
N GLY A 120 10.34 12.38 -19.85
CA GLY A 120 10.17 11.12 -19.12
C GLY A 120 9.26 11.32 -17.91
N ILE A 121 8.41 10.33 -17.63
CA ILE A 121 7.53 10.31 -16.47
C ILE A 121 7.92 9.11 -15.63
N THR A 122 8.29 9.34 -14.38
CA THR A 122 8.73 8.29 -13.45
C THR A 122 7.93 8.34 -12.16
N GLY A 123 7.84 7.19 -11.51
CA GLY A 123 7.32 7.04 -10.16
C GLY A 123 8.38 6.42 -9.26
N LYS A 124 8.26 6.63 -7.95
CA LYS A 124 9.20 6.08 -6.98
C LYS A 124 8.52 4.95 -6.20
N ILE A 125 9.16 3.78 -6.16
CA ILE A 125 8.77 2.65 -5.29
C ILE A 125 9.69 2.63 -4.08
N SER A 126 9.14 2.40 -2.89
CA SER A 126 9.94 2.37 -1.67
C SER A 126 10.71 1.06 -1.53
N GLY A 127 11.91 1.11 -0.95
CA GLY A 127 12.72 -0.06 -0.65
C GLY A 127 12.43 -0.59 0.75
N ILE A 128 11.47 -1.49 0.88
CA ILE A 128 11.09 -2.10 2.17
C ILE A 128 11.84 -3.41 2.33
N HIS A 129 13.03 -3.35 2.94
CA HIS A 129 13.95 -4.49 2.97
C HIS A 129 13.88 -5.33 4.26
N TRP A 130 13.29 -4.80 5.33
CA TRP A 130 13.17 -5.54 6.58
C TRP A 130 11.99 -6.53 6.50
N TRP A 131 12.17 -7.70 7.11
CA TRP A 131 11.26 -8.85 6.98
C TRP A 131 11.12 -9.46 5.58
N TYR A 132 11.95 -9.06 4.61
CA TYR A 132 11.96 -9.67 3.28
C TYR A 132 12.30 -11.17 3.29
N GLN A 133 13.11 -11.63 4.24
CA GLN A 133 13.45 -13.05 4.39
C GLN A 133 12.41 -13.81 5.25
N ASP A 134 11.47 -13.10 5.86
CA ASP A 134 10.36 -13.72 6.58
C ASP A 134 9.24 -14.02 5.59
N GLN A 135 8.64 -15.22 5.67
CA GLN A 135 7.59 -15.66 4.74
C GLN A 135 6.35 -14.75 4.68
N THR A 136 6.15 -13.91 5.69
CA THR A 136 5.02 -12.99 5.78
C THR A 136 5.24 -11.73 4.94
N HIS A 137 6.49 -11.35 4.69
CA HIS A 137 6.86 -10.06 4.09
C HIS A 137 6.11 -8.88 4.76
N ALA A 138 5.90 -8.95 6.09
CA ALA A 138 4.90 -8.12 6.77
C ALA A 138 5.09 -6.61 6.57
N ALA A 139 6.33 -6.13 6.50
CA ALA A 139 6.60 -4.71 6.25
C ALA A 139 6.28 -4.27 4.81
N GLU A 140 6.54 -5.12 3.82
CA GLU A 140 6.12 -4.87 2.44
C GLU A 140 4.59 -4.87 2.36
N ALA A 141 3.95 -5.86 2.99
CA ALA A 141 2.50 -5.97 3.01
C ALA A 141 1.81 -4.73 3.64
N THR A 142 2.31 -4.19 4.75
CA THR A 142 1.72 -2.97 5.35
C THR A 142 2.07 -1.69 4.59
N ALA A 143 3.08 -1.70 3.72
CA ALA A 143 3.40 -0.59 2.82
C ALA A 143 2.55 -0.60 1.54
N GLY A 144 1.94 -1.74 1.18
CA GLY A 144 1.06 -1.93 0.02
C GLY A 144 1.79 -2.25 -1.28
#